data_AF-A0A2W7R1T7-F1
#
_entry.id   AF-A0A2W7R1T7-F1
#
_cell.length_a   1.000
_cell.length_b   1.000
_cell.length_c   1.000
_cell.angle_alpha   90.00
_cell.angle_beta   90.00
_cell.angle_gamma   90.00
#
_symmetry.space_group_name_H-M   'P 1'
#
loop_
_entity.id
_entity.type
_entity.pdbx_description
1 polymer ?
#
loop_
_entity_poly.entity_id
_entity_poly.type
_entity_poly.pdbx_seq_one_letter_code
_entity_poly.pdbx_strand_id
1 'polypeptide(L)'
;MKSSFLWIFPSLIVLLSCESSPKVGADHTKGFDKSIIVEMESELSVLEDEIVFLKDHFEFLLDNRDSLMSHVQIDKYSFNGGYSTNTPKDSDKLSSVVILNTTSDFDRAMENVLITNGMDSLFYQTAKKYKILSQVYFNTIDQMSRVFPAYDAKTLLEPDIDLASFNFFYEADTKHNPDQGPVWISEVYIDPAGRGWILSLVHPVLDNGELYAVLGIDITVDEIISRYLESREGDYLIVNGKGDIVGGNASAIEALSFPPLLNHVYEETIRSDNFRISDFNLFNSKNREVREMAQSIILKKENHFFFQDEFSPQAAYAIPFTLFDWYLIEVQPNSL
;
A
#
# COMPACT_ATOMS: atom_id res chain seq x y z
N MET A 1 -40.36 12.39 92.21
CA MET A 1 -39.79 11.27 91.44
C MET A 1 -40.58 11.20 90.14
N LYS A 2 -40.26 11.98 89.09
CA LYS A 2 -39.26 11.76 88.03
C LYS A 2 -39.29 10.34 87.42
N SER A 3 -39.89 10.19 86.24
CA SER A 3 -39.14 9.84 85.02
C SER A 3 -39.99 10.13 83.77
N SER A 4 -39.52 11.07 82.94
CA SER A 4 -40.02 11.31 81.59
C SER A 4 -39.47 10.24 80.66
N PHE A 5 -40.34 9.57 79.90
CA PHE A 5 -39.94 8.69 78.81
C PHE A 5 -39.83 9.52 77.52
N LEU A 6 -38.61 9.64 77.00
CA LEU A 6 -38.29 10.32 75.75
C LEU A 6 -38.60 9.38 74.57
N TRP A 7 -39.34 9.90 73.60
CA TRP A 7 -39.55 9.30 72.28
C TRP A 7 -38.24 9.34 71.46
N ILE A 8 -37.88 8.23 70.82
CA ILE A 8 -36.87 8.19 69.76
C ILE A 8 -37.54 7.60 68.52
N PHE A 9 -37.79 8.46 67.53
CA PHE A 9 -38.16 8.08 66.17
C PHE A 9 -36.88 7.74 65.41
N PRO A 10 -36.76 6.58 64.74
CA PRO A 10 -35.62 6.32 63.88
C PRO A 10 -35.82 7.03 62.54
N SER A 11 -35.01 8.06 62.28
CA SER A 11 -34.88 8.67 60.96
C SER A 11 -34.13 7.72 60.03
N LEU A 12 -34.84 7.18 59.04
CA LEU A 12 -34.28 6.37 57.96
C LEU A 12 -33.54 7.30 56.97
N ILE A 13 -32.21 7.33 57.05
CA ILE A 13 -31.37 8.04 56.08
C ILE A 13 -31.26 7.15 54.83
N VAL A 14 -31.96 7.53 53.76
CA VAL A 14 -31.80 6.93 52.43
C VAL A 14 -30.57 7.55 51.79
N LEU A 15 -29.47 6.80 51.75
CA LEU A 15 -28.31 7.14 50.92
C LEU A 15 -28.66 6.81 49.47
N LEU A 16 -29.00 7.83 48.69
CA LEU A 16 -29.04 7.74 47.23
C LEU A 16 -27.60 7.61 46.73
N SER A 17 -27.19 6.38 46.42
CA SER A 17 -26.03 6.13 45.59
C SER A 17 -26.37 6.61 44.18
N CYS A 18 -25.70 7.67 43.72
CA CYS A 18 -25.60 7.95 42.30
C CYS A 18 -24.71 6.88 41.68
N GLU A 19 -25.30 5.83 41.12
CA GLU A 19 -24.62 5.04 40.10
C GLU A 19 -24.37 5.95 38.89
N SER A 20 -23.10 6.17 38.56
CA SER A 20 -22.73 6.69 37.25
C SER A 20 -23.30 5.73 36.21
N SER A 21 -24.18 6.23 35.34
CA SER A 21 -24.71 5.46 34.22
C SER A 21 -23.54 4.84 33.44
N PRO A 22 -23.57 3.53 33.12
CA PRO A 22 -22.66 3.01 32.12
C PRO A 22 -22.92 3.81 30.84
N LYS A 23 -21.88 4.36 30.22
CA LYS A 23 -21.97 4.81 28.82
C LYS A 23 -22.40 3.58 28.04
N VAL A 24 -23.69 3.48 27.75
CA VAL A 24 -24.23 2.42 26.90
C VAL A 24 -23.62 2.66 25.54
N GLY A 25 -22.58 1.90 25.21
CA GLY A 25 -22.08 1.80 23.85
C GLY A 25 -23.23 1.29 23.00
N ALA A 26 -23.92 2.20 22.32
CA ALA A 26 -24.75 1.82 21.20
C ALA A 26 -23.87 0.99 20.26
N ASP A 27 -24.45 -0.07 19.69
CA ASP A 27 -23.76 -1.00 18.77
C ASP A 27 -23.39 -0.28 17.46
N HIS A 28 -22.37 0.58 17.53
CA HIS A 28 -21.83 1.38 16.43
C HIS A 28 -21.25 0.49 15.32
N THR A 29 -21.02 -0.80 15.58
CA THR A 29 -20.65 -1.77 14.55
C THR A 29 -21.73 -1.95 13.48
N LYS A 30 -22.99 -1.53 13.76
CA LYS A 30 -24.07 -1.48 12.77
C LYS A 30 -24.02 -0.24 11.86
N GLY A 31 -23.29 0.80 12.25
CA GLY A 31 -23.10 2.03 11.47
C GLY A 31 -21.75 2.13 10.75
N PHE A 32 -20.77 1.29 11.11
CA PHE A 32 -19.45 1.25 10.49
C PHE A 32 -19.55 0.93 8.99
N ASP A 33 -18.97 1.78 8.15
CA ASP A 33 -19.05 1.63 6.69
C ASP A 33 -18.15 0.50 6.18
N LYS A 34 -18.70 -0.72 6.17
CA LYS A 34 -18.05 -1.91 5.61
C LYS A 34 -17.86 -1.83 4.09
N SER A 35 -18.53 -0.91 3.40
CA SER A 35 -18.42 -0.81 1.94
C SER A 35 -17.02 -0.40 1.49
N ILE A 36 -16.27 0.35 2.32
CA ILE A 36 -14.87 0.72 2.04
C ILE A 36 -14.00 -0.52 1.78
N ILE A 37 -14.06 -1.52 2.67
CA ILE A 37 -13.28 -2.77 2.53
C ILE A 37 -13.77 -3.53 1.29
N VAL A 38 -15.08 -3.70 1.14
CA VAL A 38 -15.66 -4.49 0.03
C VAL A 38 -15.31 -3.87 -1.32
N GLU A 39 -15.40 -2.55 -1.47
CA GLU A 39 -15.05 -1.84 -2.69
C GLU A 39 -13.56 -1.94 -3.00
N MET A 40 -12.71 -1.68 -2.00
CA MET A 40 -11.26 -1.76 -2.15
C MET A 40 -10.81 -3.17 -2.53
N GLU A 41 -11.23 -4.20 -1.79
CA GLU A 41 -10.83 -5.58 -2.07
C GLU A 41 -11.39 -6.08 -3.40
N SER A 42 -12.61 -5.66 -3.77
CA SER A 42 -13.17 -5.99 -5.08
C SER A 42 -12.39 -5.35 -6.23
N GLU A 43 -11.95 -4.09 -6.10
CA GLU A 43 -11.16 -3.43 -7.16
C GLU A 43 -9.74 -4.03 -7.23
N LEU A 44 -9.11 -4.31 -6.08
CA LEU A 44 -7.77 -4.89 -6.02
C LEU A 44 -7.73 -6.34 -6.52
N SER A 45 -8.73 -7.17 -6.19
CA SER A 45 -8.77 -8.57 -6.65
C SER A 45 -8.81 -8.69 -8.18
N VAL A 46 -9.42 -7.72 -8.87
CA VAL A 46 -9.46 -7.70 -10.35
C VAL A 46 -8.06 -7.46 -10.94
N LEU A 47 -7.15 -6.83 -10.19
CA LEU A 47 -5.78 -6.60 -10.65
C LEU A 47 -4.94 -7.88 -10.64
N GLU A 48 -5.30 -8.88 -9.83
CA GLU A 48 -4.67 -10.21 -9.86
C GLU A 48 -4.90 -10.89 -11.21
N ASP A 49 -6.13 -10.85 -11.74
CA ASP A 49 -6.42 -11.37 -13.07
C ASP A 49 -5.71 -10.55 -14.17
N GLU A 50 -5.63 -9.23 -14.00
CA GLU A 50 -4.98 -8.35 -14.98
C GLU A 50 -3.46 -8.58 -15.04
N ILE A 51 -2.78 -8.76 -13.91
CA ILE A 51 -1.33 -9.00 -13.92
C ILE A 51 -1.00 -10.37 -14.52
N VAL A 52 -1.86 -11.38 -14.31
CA VAL A 52 -1.75 -12.68 -15.00
C VAL A 52 -1.90 -12.50 -16.52
N PHE A 53 -2.91 -11.74 -16.97
CA PHE A 53 -3.10 -11.45 -18.39
C PHE A 53 -1.87 -10.76 -19.01
N LEU A 54 -1.28 -9.79 -18.32
CA LEU A 54 -0.08 -9.09 -18.77
C LEU A 54 1.13 -10.03 -18.82
N LYS A 55 1.29 -10.89 -17.81
CA LYS A 55 2.35 -11.90 -17.76
C LYS A 55 2.22 -12.89 -18.91
N ASP A 56 1.02 -13.42 -19.19
CA ASP A 56 0.79 -14.35 -20.30
C ASP A 56 1.13 -13.72 -21.65
N HIS A 57 0.83 -12.43 -21.83
CA HIS A 57 1.24 -11.69 -23.03
C HIS A 57 2.75 -11.52 -23.12
N PHE A 58 3.42 -11.28 -21.99
CA PHE A 58 4.87 -11.18 -21.94
C PHE A 58 5.50 -12.52 -22.33
N GLU A 59 5.10 -13.64 -21.72
CA GLU A 59 5.62 -14.96 -22.07
C GLU A 59 5.34 -15.33 -23.53
N PHE A 60 4.19 -14.93 -24.07
CA PHE A 60 3.93 -15.06 -25.50
C PHE A 60 4.96 -14.32 -26.37
N LEU A 61 5.40 -13.12 -25.99
CA LEU A 61 6.46 -12.42 -26.71
C LEU A 61 7.79 -13.19 -26.66
N LEU A 62 8.10 -13.81 -25.52
CA LEU A 62 9.33 -14.59 -25.32
C LEU A 62 9.30 -15.87 -26.17
N ASP A 63 8.20 -16.62 -26.13
CA ASP A 63 8.00 -17.86 -26.90
C ASP A 63 8.08 -17.63 -28.42
N ASN A 64 7.71 -16.43 -28.88
CA ASN A 64 7.67 -16.08 -30.30
C ASN A 64 8.86 -15.19 -30.72
N ARG A 65 9.91 -15.10 -29.89
CA ARG A 65 10.96 -14.09 -30.07
C ARG A 65 11.62 -14.13 -31.44
N ASP A 66 11.98 -15.32 -31.93
CA ASP A 66 12.68 -15.49 -33.20
C ASP A 66 11.86 -14.96 -34.39
N SER A 67 10.53 -15.14 -34.34
CA SER A 67 9.62 -14.63 -35.37
C SER A 67 9.43 -13.12 -35.24
N LEU A 68 9.29 -12.61 -34.02
CA LEU A 68 9.01 -11.20 -33.75
C LEU A 68 10.22 -10.30 -34.01
N MET A 69 11.44 -10.78 -33.76
CA MET A 69 12.68 -10.02 -33.98
C MET A 69 12.83 -9.55 -35.43
N SER A 70 12.28 -10.28 -36.41
CA SER A 70 12.31 -9.86 -37.82
C SER A 70 11.39 -8.66 -38.16
N HIS A 71 10.45 -8.32 -37.29
CA HIS A 71 9.45 -7.25 -37.47
C HIS A 71 9.53 -6.19 -36.37
N VAL A 72 10.52 -6.25 -35.48
CA VAL A 72 10.60 -5.39 -34.32
C VAL A 72 10.91 -3.95 -34.72
N GLN A 73 10.24 -3.00 -34.07
CA GLN A 73 10.50 -1.59 -34.28
C GLN A 73 11.79 -1.17 -33.56
N ILE A 74 12.92 -1.23 -34.26
CA ILE A 74 14.25 -0.92 -33.71
C ILE A 74 14.44 0.54 -33.30
N ASP A 75 13.69 1.46 -33.90
CA ASP A 75 13.80 2.91 -33.71
C ASP A 75 12.76 3.47 -32.72
N LYS A 76 12.05 2.60 -32.00
CA LYS A 76 11.01 3.00 -31.04
C LYS A 76 11.56 3.86 -29.89
N TYR A 77 12.80 3.58 -29.48
CA TYR A 77 13.49 4.28 -28.40
C TYR A 77 14.84 4.81 -28.87
N SER A 78 15.19 6.00 -28.36
CA SER A 78 16.56 6.53 -28.41
C SER A 78 17.18 6.40 -27.03
N PHE A 79 18.49 6.11 -26.98
CA PHE A 79 19.20 5.85 -25.73
C PHE A 79 20.40 6.80 -25.54
N ASN A 80 20.68 7.14 -24.29
CA ASN A 80 21.93 7.77 -23.83
C ASN A 80 22.55 6.87 -22.76
N GLY A 81 23.58 6.11 -23.14
CA GLY A 81 24.01 4.97 -22.34
C GLY A 81 22.90 3.93 -22.26
N GLY A 82 22.62 3.40 -21.08
CA GLY A 82 21.53 2.46 -20.85
C GLY A 82 20.14 3.09 -20.70
N TYR A 83 20.00 4.41 -20.73
CA TYR A 83 18.73 5.09 -20.42
C TYR A 83 18.01 5.55 -21.69
N SER A 84 16.72 5.28 -21.79
CA SER A 84 15.90 5.86 -22.84
C SER A 84 15.80 7.38 -22.66
N THR A 85 15.81 8.13 -23.77
CA THR A 85 15.86 9.59 -23.74
C THR A 85 14.50 10.26 -23.68
N ASN A 86 13.41 9.49 -23.80
CA ASN A 86 12.06 10.03 -23.71
C ASN A 86 11.74 10.47 -22.28
N THR A 87 10.97 11.54 -22.19
CA THR A 87 10.45 12.10 -20.95
C THR A 87 8.93 11.90 -20.90
N PRO A 88 8.28 12.08 -19.73
CA PRO A 88 6.82 12.05 -19.64
C PRO A 88 6.11 13.04 -20.56
N LYS A 89 6.81 14.08 -21.05
CA LYS A 89 6.26 15.11 -21.94
C LYS A 89 6.28 14.70 -23.41
N ASP A 90 7.12 13.75 -23.80
CA ASP A 90 7.34 13.38 -25.19
C ASP A 90 6.26 12.40 -25.70
N SER A 91 5.74 11.54 -24.82
CA SER A 91 4.67 10.61 -25.16
C SER A 91 3.90 10.16 -23.93
N ASP A 92 2.57 10.07 -24.06
CA ASP A 92 1.68 9.47 -23.07
C ASP A 92 1.59 7.93 -23.19
N LYS A 93 2.29 7.34 -24.17
CA LYS A 93 2.19 5.91 -24.54
C LYS A 93 3.50 5.16 -24.40
N LEU A 94 4.59 5.84 -24.07
CA LEU A 94 5.89 5.20 -23.91
C LEU A 94 6.20 5.00 -22.43
N SER A 95 6.85 3.87 -22.15
CA SER A 95 7.54 3.61 -20.89
C SER A 95 8.88 4.35 -20.85
N SER A 96 9.48 4.48 -19.68
CA SER A 96 10.94 4.65 -19.56
C SER A 96 11.60 3.27 -19.61
N VAL A 97 12.70 3.15 -20.34
CA VAL A 97 13.46 1.90 -20.46
C VAL A 97 14.88 2.16 -19.98
N VAL A 98 15.38 1.31 -19.09
CA VAL A 98 16.73 1.41 -18.54
C VAL A 98 17.43 0.06 -18.62
N ILE A 99 18.69 0.06 -19.05
CA ILE A 99 19.62 -1.06 -18.90
C ILE A 99 20.71 -0.57 -17.93
N LEU A 100 20.85 -1.25 -16.80
CA LEU A 100 21.80 -0.86 -15.75
C LEU A 100 23.21 -1.37 -16.06
N ASN A 101 24.24 -0.71 -15.52
CA ASN A 101 25.64 -1.09 -15.65
C ASN A 101 25.95 -2.43 -14.97
N THR A 102 25.11 -2.86 -14.04
CA THR A 102 25.19 -4.17 -13.37
C THR A 102 24.81 -5.33 -14.30
N THR A 103 24.29 -5.05 -15.49
CA THR A 103 24.08 -6.09 -16.51
C THR A 103 25.39 -6.76 -16.90
N SER A 104 25.38 -8.09 -16.98
CA SER A 104 26.54 -8.86 -17.45
C SER A 104 26.64 -8.91 -18.98
N ASP A 105 25.56 -8.57 -19.69
CA ASP A 105 25.44 -8.69 -21.14
C ASP A 105 24.48 -7.62 -21.69
N PHE A 106 25.06 -6.50 -22.13
CA PHE A 106 24.30 -5.36 -22.63
C PHE A 106 23.57 -5.67 -23.95
N ASP A 107 24.17 -6.48 -24.83
CA ASP A 107 23.58 -6.81 -26.12
C ASP A 107 22.32 -7.66 -25.93
N ARG A 108 22.37 -8.64 -25.03
CA ARG A 108 21.19 -9.42 -24.62
C ARG A 108 20.13 -8.55 -23.96
N ALA A 109 20.50 -7.65 -23.06
CA ALA A 109 19.55 -6.73 -22.45
C ALA A 109 18.88 -5.83 -23.50
N MET A 110 19.60 -5.42 -24.55
CA MET A 110 19.04 -4.67 -25.67
C MET A 110 18.09 -5.51 -26.54
N GLU A 111 18.38 -6.79 -26.76
CA GLU A 111 17.43 -7.72 -27.39
C GLU A 111 16.13 -7.82 -26.57
N ASN A 112 16.24 -7.86 -25.24
CA ASN A 112 15.10 -7.86 -24.33
C ASN A 112 14.28 -6.56 -24.43
N VAL A 113 14.94 -5.40 -24.58
CA VAL A 113 14.27 -4.12 -24.90
C VAL A 113 13.42 -4.26 -26.15
N LEU A 114 14.02 -4.77 -27.22
CA LEU A 114 13.38 -4.88 -28.53
C LEU A 114 12.17 -5.81 -28.47
N ILE A 115 12.33 -7.03 -27.94
CA ILE A 115 11.27 -8.02 -27.95
C ILE A 115 10.07 -7.62 -27.09
N THR A 116 10.31 -6.82 -26.06
CA THR A 116 9.27 -6.31 -25.15
C THR A 116 8.67 -4.98 -25.59
N ASN A 117 9.04 -4.44 -26.76
CA ASN A 117 8.47 -3.17 -27.24
C ASN A 117 6.93 -3.22 -27.37
N GLY A 118 6.33 -4.39 -27.56
CA GLY A 118 4.88 -4.56 -27.57
C GLY A 118 4.21 -4.21 -26.23
N MET A 119 4.92 -4.34 -25.12
CA MET A 119 4.37 -4.18 -23.77
C MET A 119 3.85 -2.77 -23.49
N ASP A 120 4.45 -1.72 -24.06
CA ASP A 120 3.98 -0.34 -23.80
C ASP A 120 2.51 -0.13 -24.18
N SER A 121 2.04 -0.78 -25.25
CA SER A 121 0.63 -0.65 -25.66
C SER A 121 -0.31 -1.35 -24.67
N LEU A 122 0.13 -2.47 -24.10
CA LEU A 122 -0.61 -3.17 -23.05
C LEU A 122 -0.61 -2.35 -21.76
N PHE A 123 0.55 -1.86 -21.33
CA PHE A 123 0.69 -1.02 -20.15
C PHE A 123 -0.18 0.24 -20.24
N TYR A 124 -0.18 0.91 -21.40
CA TYR A 124 -1.06 2.05 -21.66
C TYR A 124 -2.55 1.69 -21.56
N GLN A 125 -2.95 0.55 -22.12
CA GLN A 125 -4.35 0.09 -22.06
C GLN A 125 -4.77 -0.27 -20.64
N THR A 126 -3.93 -0.99 -19.90
CA THR A 126 -4.15 -1.36 -18.50
C THR A 126 -4.28 -0.12 -17.62
N ALA A 127 -3.33 0.83 -17.69
CA ALA A 127 -3.42 2.10 -16.95
C ALA A 127 -4.63 2.96 -17.36
N LYS A 128 -5.13 2.82 -18.60
CA LYS A 128 -6.40 3.47 -18.99
C LYS A 128 -7.62 2.78 -18.41
N LYS A 129 -7.61 1.46 -18.34
CA LYS A 129 -8.70 0.61 -17.85
C LYS A 129 -8.85 0.76 -16.34
N TYR A 130 -7.76 0.74 -15.59
CA TYR A 130 -7.75 0.83 -14.13
C TYR A 130 -7.14 2.15 -13.69
N LYS A 131 -8.01 3.10 -13.32
CA LYS A 131 -7.59 4.45 -12.91
C LYS A 131 -6.90 4.52 -11.56
N ILE A 132 -6.90 3.42 -10.80
CA ILE A 132 -6.21 3.31 -9.52
C ILE A 132 -4.69 3.11 -9.68
N LEU A 133 -4.23 2.72 -10.88
CA LEU A 133 -2.83 2.38 -11.10
C LEU A 133 -1.96 3.63 -11.26
N SER A 134 -0.86 3.68 -10.54
CA SER A 134 0.20 4.67 -10.74
C SER A 134 1.23 4.21 -11.75
N GLN A 135 1.58 2.92 -11.73
CA GLN A 135 2.55 2.30 -12.64
C GLN A 135 2.17 0.88 -13.04
N VAL A 136 2.68 0.50 -14.21
CA VAL A 136 2.84 -0.89 -14.64
C VAL A 136 4.28 -1.02 -15.16
N TYR A 137 5.01 -2.03 -14.70
CA TYR A 137 6.44 -2.16 -14.99
C TYR A 137 6.88 -3.61 -15.06
N PHE A 138 8.09 -3.83 -15.57
CA PHE A 138 8.82 -5.06 -15.27
C PHE A 138 10.31 -4.78 -15.08
N ASN A 139 10.98 -5.70 -14.38
CA ASN A 139 12.42 -5.74 -14.21
C ASN A 139 12.93 -7.14 -14.58
N THR A 140 13.99 -7.25 -15.37
CA THR A 140 14.56 -8.53 -15.82
C THR A 140 15.73 -8.96 -14.94
N ILE A 141 16.05 -10.27 -14.98
CA ILE A 141 17.24 -10.81 -14.30
C ILE A 141 18.56 -10.21 -14.84
N ASP A 142 18.56 -9.73 -16.08
CA ASP A 142 19.70 -9.09 -16.72
C ASP A 142 19.72 -7.56 -16.58
N GLN A 143 19.04 -7.05 -15.55
CA GLN A 143 19.14 -5.67 -15.08
C GLN A 143 18.56 -4.64 -16.07
N MET A 144 17.56 -5.06 -16.84
CA MET A 144 16.72 -4.18 -17.65
C MET A 144 15.43 -3.84 -16.87
N SER A 145 15.07 -2.56 -16.84
CA SER A 145 13.82 -2.07 -16.29
C SER A 145 12.98 -1.40 -17.38
N ARG A 146 11.67 -1.62 -17.37
CA ARG A 146 10.69 -0.90 -18.18
C ARG A 146 9.55 -0.44 -17.28
N VAL A 147 9.32 0.86 -17.17
CA VAL A 147 8.30 1.45 -16.29
C VAL A 147 7.36 2.36 -17.08
N PHE A 148 6.06 2.09 -17.01
CA PHE A 148 5.00 2.93 -17.56
C PHE A 148 4.18 3.58 -16.43
N PRO A 149 3.77 4.86 -16.55
CA PRO A 149 4.16 5.80 -17.61
C PRO A 149 5.62 6.23 -17.43
N ALA A 150 6.22 6.79 -18.49
CA ALA A 150 7.59 7.31 -18.44
C ALA A 150 7.81 8.26 -17.25
N TYR A 151 9.04 8.26 -16.75
CA TYR A 151 9.55 9.06 -15.63
C TYR A 151 10.99 9.52 -15.92
N ASP A 152 11.52 10.45 -15.11
CA ASP A 152 12.90 10.94 -15.26
C ASP A 152 13.93 9.96 -14.69
N ALA A 153 14.09 8.83 -15.39
CA ALA A 153 14.92 7.71 -14.96
C ALA A 153 16.39 8.10 -14.75
N LYS A 154 16.91 9.03 -15.55
CA LYS A 154 18.32 9.47 -15.44
C LYS A 154 18.58 10.24 -14.15
N THR A 155 17.59 10.98 -13.66
CA THR A 155 17.69 11.75 -12.42
C THR A 155 17.43 10.89 -11.20
N LEU A 156 16.49 9.93 -11.30
CA LEU A 156 15.98 9.18 -10.15
C LEU A 156 16.64 7.80 -9.95
N LEU A 157 17.29 7.24 -10.96
CA LEU A 157 17.86 5.89 -10.90
C LEU A 157 19.38 5.92 -11.07
N GLU A 158 20.07 5.31 -10.11
CA GLU A 158 21.52 5.11 -10.20
C GLU A 158 21.85 3.97 -11.18
N PRO A 159 22.89 4.12 -12.01
CA PRO A 159 23.18 3.15 -13.06
C PRO A 159 23.75 1.84 -12.55
N ASP A 160 24.29 1.81 -11.32
CA ASP A 160 24.98 0.66 -10.74
C ASP A 160 24.13 -0.10 -9.69
N ILE A 161 22.82 0.17 -9.60
CA ILE A 161 21.93 -0.57 -8.70
C ILE A 161 21.72 -2.01 -9.19
N ASP A 162 21.33 -2.89 -8.28
CA ASP A 162 20.91 -4.26 -8.59
C ASP A 162 19.41 -4.40 -8.36
N LEU A 163 18.63 -4.53 -9.45
CA LEU A 163 17.17 -4.67 -9.39
C LEU A 163 16.75 -5.92 -8.62
N ALA A 164 17.53 -7.00 -8.68
CA ALA A 164 17.22 -8.25 -8.00
C ALA A 164 17.36 -8.15 -6.47
N SER A 165 17.98 -7.08 -5.96
CA SER A 165 18.12 -6.83 -4.53
C SER A 165 16.93 -6.13 -3.88
N PHE A 166 15.96 -5.66 -4.66
CA PHE A 166 14.77 -4.94 -4.18
C PHE A 166 13.57 -5.87 -4.02
N ASN A 167 12.68 -5.52 -3.08
CA ASN A 167 11.47 -6.28 -2.76
C ASN A 167 10.57 -6.55 -3.97
N PHE A 168 10.39 -5.56 -4.85
CA PHE A 168 9.60 -5.72 -6.07
C PHE A 168 10.14 -6.80 -7.02
N PHE A 169 11.36 -7.28 -6.82
CA PHE A 169 11.92 -8.40 -7.58
C PHE A 169 11.94 -9.68 -6.75
N TYR A 170 12.57 -9.68 -5.57
CA TYR A 170 12.77 -10.92 -4.84
C TYR A 170 11.47 -11.51 -4.28
N GLU A 171 10.43 -10.71 -3.98
CA GLU A 171 9.14 -11.23 -3.50
C GLU A 171 8.43 -12.12 -4.52
N ALA A 172 8.73 -11.94 -5.82
CA ALA A 172 8.20 -12.78 -6.89
C ALA A 172 9.16 -13.87 -7.36
N ASP A 173 10.38 -13.94 -6.81
CA ASP A 173 11.35 -14.96 -7.24
C ASP A 173 10.92 -16.38 -6.83
N THR A 174 11.56 -17.40 -7.40
CA THR A 174 11.20 -18.81 -7.13
C THR A 174 11.48 -19.25 -5.69
N LYS A 175 12.26 -18.50 -4.91
CA LYS A 175 12.58 -18.82 -3.51
C LYS A 175 11.49 -18.27 -2.58
N HIS A 176 10.98 -17.07 -2.83
CA HIS A 176 9.95 -16.43 -2.01
C HIS A 176 8.53 -16.78 -2.49
N ASN A 177 8.35 -16.97 -3.80
CA ASN A 177 7.11 -17.35 -4.45
C ASN A 177 7.25 -18.68 -5.23
N PRO A 178 7.33 -19.83 -4.52
CA PRO A 178 7.46 -21.14 -5.16
C PRO A 178 6.24 -21.55 -5.99
N ASP A 179 5.07 -20.98 -5.71
CA ASP A 179 3.83 -21.21 -6.46
C ASP A 179 3.78 -20.43 -7.78
N GLN A 180 4.70 -19.47 -7.97
CA GLN A 180 4.87 -18.68 -9.19
C GLN A 180 3.63 -17.89 -9.61
N GLY A 181 2.76 -17.55 -8.65
CA GLY A 181 1.53 -16.78 -8.87
C GLY A 181 1.69 -15.28 -8.62
N PRO A 182 0.60 -14.50 -8.73
CA PRO A 182 0.57 -13.12 -8.27
C PRO A 182 0.86 -13.01 -6.77
N VAL A 183 1.64 -12.01 -6.37
CA VAL A 183 1.98 -11.74 -4.96
C VAL A 183 1.78 -10.26 -4.66
N TRP A 184 0.94 -9.95 -3.67
CA TRP A 184 0.89 -8.61 -3.10
C TRP A 184 2.02 -8.41 -2.10
N ILE A 185 2.79 -7.34 -2.27
CA ILE A 185 3.75 -6.87 -1.27
C ILE A 185 2.97 -6.09 -0.22
N SER A 186 2.66 -6.75 0.90
CA SER A 186 1.73 -6.23 1.91
C SER A 186 2.24 -5.01 2.70
N GLU A 187 3.55 -4.77 2.65
CA GLU A 187 4.22 -3.63 3.24
C GLU A 187 4.38 -2.50 2.22
N VAL A 188 3.77 -1.34 2.51
CA VAL A 188 3.98 -0.15 1.67
C VAL A 188 5.42 0.35 1.75
N TYR A 189 5.98 0.71 0.60
CA TYR A 189 7.37 1.14 0.46
C TYR A 189 7.49 2.33 -0.50
N ILE A 190 8.67 2.97 -0.51
CA ILE A 190 8.93 4.11 -1.39
C ILE A 190 9.25 3.63 -2.80
N ASP A 191 8.53 4.15 -3.79
CA ASP A 191 8.82 3.90 -5.21
C ASP A 191 10.15 4.56 -5.63
N PRO A 192 11.14 3.82 -6.14
CA PRO A 192 12.35 4.39 -6.72
C PRO A 192 12.11 5.28 -7.94
N ALA A 193 10.99 5.12 -8.65
CA ALA A 193 10.63 5.91 -9.83
C ALA A 193 9.89 7.22 -9.50
N GLY A 194 9.75 7.58 -8.22
CA GLY A 194 9.32 8.91 -7.81
C GLY A 194 7.83 9.07 -7.48
N ARG A 195 7.07 7.98 -7.29
CA ARG A 195 5.62 8.05 -6.99
C ARG A 195 5.24 8.22 -5.52
N GLY A 196 6.20 8.24 -4.60
CA GLY A 196 5.96 8.28 -3.16
C GLY A 196 5.75 6.88 -2.60
N TRP A 197 4.82 6.75 -1.65
CA TRP A 197 4.51 5.47 -1.01
C TRP A 197 3.57 4.65 -1.89
N ILE A 198 3.94 3.40 -2.15
CA ILE A 198 3.19 2.49 -3.03
C ILE A 198 2.85 1.17 -2.34
N LEU A 199 1.75 0.59 -2.81
CA LEU A 199 1.37 -0.81 -2.65
C LEU A 199 1.56 -1.50 -4.00
N SER A 200 2.15 -2.69 -4.01
CA SER A 200 2.57 -3.35 -5.25
C SER A 200 2.06 -4.77 -5.34
N LEU A 201 1.58 -5.12 -6.52
CA LEU A 201 1.27 -6.48 -6.94
C LEU A 201 2.33 -6.90 -7.95
N VAL A 202 3.02 -8.01 -7.69
CA VAL A 202 4.10 -8.53 -8.54
C VAL A 202 3.80 -9.94 -9.04
N HIS A 203 4.36 -10.30 -10.19
CA HIS A 203 4.19 -11.61 -10.79
C HIS A 203 5.48 -12.05 -11.51
N PRO A 204 5.99 -13.27 -11.29
CA PRO A 204 7.12 -13.79 -12.05
C PRO A 204 6.74 -14.05 -13.51
N VAL A 205 7.64 -13.70 -14.42
CA VAL A 205 7.58 -14.03 -15.84
C VAL A 205 8.67 -15.04 -16.12
N LEU A 206 8.32 -16.17 -16.74
CA LEU A 206 9.24 -17.27 -16.97
C LEU A 206 9.62 -17.37 -18.45
N ASP A 207 10.86 -17.72 -18.73
CA ASP A 207 11.33 -18.16 -20.05
C ASP A 207 11.85 -19.59 -19.90
N ASN A 208 11.22 -20.54 -20.62
CA ASN A 208 11.57 -21.97 -20.54
C ASN A 208 11.58 -22.55 -19.10
N GLY A 209 10.73 -22.02 -18.22
CA GLY A 209 10.59 -22.46 -16.82
C GLY A 209 11.58 -21.81 -15.84
N GLU A 210 12.45 -20.92 -16.31
CA GLU A 210 13.36 -20.15 -15.47
C GLU A 210 12.87 -18.70 -15.32
N LEU A 211 13.14 -18.08 -14.17
CA LEU A 211 12.76 -16.68 -13.93
C LEU A 211 13.47 -15.76 -14.92
N TYR A 212 12.70 -15.06 -15.74
CA TYR A 212 13.19 -14.13 -16.72
C TYR A 212 13.05 -12.68 -16.25
N ALA A 213 11.87 -12.34 -15.71
CA ALA A 213 11.55 -11.01 -15.21
C ALA A 213 10.52 -11.08 -14.08
N VAL A 214 10.35 -9.95 -13.39
CA VAL A 214 9.24 -9.71 -12.49
C VAL A 214 8.43 -8.54 -13.03
N LEU A 215 7.16 -8.81 -13.32
CA LEU A 215 6.16 -7.82 -13.71
C LEU A 215 5.53 -7.24 -12.44
N GLY A 216 5.23 -5.94 -12.43
CA GLY A 216 4.60 -5.29 -11.29
C GLY A 216 3.58 -4.24 -11.68
N ILE A 217 2.63 -4.02 -10.77
CA ILE A 217 1.61 -3.00 -10.81
C ILE A 217 1.66 -2.25 -9.48
N ASP A 218 1.75 -0.92 -9.54
CA ASP A 218 1.80 -0.09 -8.34
C ASP A 218 0.55 0.79 -8.21
N ILE A 219 0.17 1.01 -6.96
CA ILE A 219 -0.88 1.92 -6.52
C ILE A 219 -0.29 2.82 -5.46
N THR A 220 -0.45 4.14 -5.57
CA THR A 220 0.01 5.05 -4.52
C THR A 220 -0.91 4.98 -3.31
N VAL A 221 -0.34 5.15 -2.12
CA VAL A 221 -1.10 5.31 -0.87
C VAL A 221 -2.05 6.51 -0.95
N ASP A 222 -1.64 7.60 -1.60
CA ASP A 222 -2.49 8.77 -1.84
C ASP A 222 -3.73 8.43 -2.68
N GLU A 223 -3.58 7.60 -3.70
CA GLU A 223 -4.71 7.15 -4.51
C GLU A 223 -5.66 6.28 -3.67
N ILE A 224 -5.15 5.40 -2.80
CA ILE A 224 -5.97 4.61 -1.87
C ILE A 224 -6.78 5.54 -0.95
N ILE A 225 -6.13 6.55 -0.34
CA ILE A 225 -6.79 7.48 0.59
C ILE A 225 -7.86 8.30 -0.13
N SER A 226 -7.51 8.92 -1.27
CA SER A 226 -8.43 9.78 -2.01
C SER A 226 -9.62 9.02 -2.58
N ARG A 227 -9.39 7.81 -3.09
CA ARG A 227 -10.43 6.98 -3.71
C ARG A 227 -11.41 6.40 -2.69
N TYR A 228 -10.91 5.91 -1.57
CA TYR A 228 -11.73 5.12 -0.65
C TYR A 228 -12.11 5.84 0.65
N LEU A 229 -11.35 6.84 1.10
CA LEU A 229 -11.54 7.43 2.44
C LEU A 229 -12.00 8.90 2.39
N GLU A 230 -11.51 9.72 1.45
CA GLU A 230 -11.78 11.17 1.45
C GLU A 230 -13.26 11.54 1.25
N SER A 231 -14.00 10.72 0.49
CA SER A 231 -15.43 10.96 0.21
C SER A 231 -16.36 10.36 1.27
N ARG A 232 -15.82 9.65 2.26
CA ARG A 232 -16.60 8.92 3.28
C ARG A 232 -16.88 9.82 4.47
N GLU A 233 -18.06 9.64 5.07
CA GLU A 233 -18.35 10.23 6.37
C GLU A 233 -17.64 9.43 7.46
N GLY A 234 -16.81 10.11 8.25
CA GLY A 234 -16.03 9.51 9.34
C GLY A 234 -14.53 9.75 9.18
N ASP A 235 -13.79 9.45 10.25
CA ASP A 235 -12.35 9.61 10.32
C ASP A 235 -11.69 8.22 10.30
N TYR A 236 -11.16 7.80 9.15
CA TYR A 236 -10.66 6.45 8.94
C TYR A 236 -9.14 6.37 8.84
N LEU A 237 -8.61 5.22 9.25
CA LEU A 237 -7.22 4.80 9.11
C LEU A 237 -7.16 3.39 8.54
N ILE A 238 -6.18 3.14 7.68
CA ILE A 238 -5.77 1.80 7.27
C ILE A 238 -4.45 1.49 7.97
N VAL A 239 -4.41 0.37 8.68
CA VAL A 239 -3.27 -0.03 9.51
C VAL A 239 -2.94 -1.49 9.24
N ASN A 240 -1.66 -1.84 9.08
CA ASN A 240 -1.26 -3.24 8.90
C ASN A 240 -1.25 -4.02 10.24
N GLY A 241 -1.08 -5.33 10.18
CA GLY A 241 -1.05 -6.22 11.36
C GLY A 241 0.16 -6.02 12.27
N LYS A 242 1.17 -5.26 11.81
CA LYS A 242 2.31 -4.81 12.61
C LYS A 242 2.05 -3.49 13.34
N GLY A 243 0.90 -2.86 13.08
CA GLY A 243 0.49 -1.58 13.67
C GLY A 243 0.97 -0.35 12.90
N ASP A 244 1.55 -0.51 11.70
CA ASP A 244 1.96 0.62 10.88
C ASP A 244 0.75 1.24 10.20
N ILE A 245 0.63 2.56 10.31
CA ILE A 245 -0.38 3.34 9.60
C ILE A 245 0.02 3.39 8.13
N VAL A 246 -0.78 2.72 7.30
CA VAL A 246 -0.62 2.71 5.84
C VAL A 246 -1.07 4.05 5.27
N GLY A 247 -2.27 4.50 5.64
CA GLY A 247 -2.90 5.74 5.19
C GLY A 247 -4.13 6.09 6.02
N GLY A 248 -4.68 7.29 5.86
CA GLY A 248 -5.90 7.68 6.57
C GLY A 248 -6.23 9.16 6.47
N ASN A 249 -7.42 9.55 6.92
CA ASN A 249 -7.87 10.94 6.96
C ASN A 249 -6.96 11.76 7.92
N ALA A 250 -6.66 13.00 7.56
CA ALA A 250 -5.81 13.88 8.37
C ALA A 250 -6.36 14.07 9.79
N SER A 251 -7.68 14.18 9.93
CA SER A 251 -8.41 14.25 11.20
C SER A 251 -8.22 13.00 12.06
N ALA A 252 -8.24 11.81 11.47
CA ALA A 252 -8.01 10.55 12.20
C ALA A 252 -6.57 10.46 12.75
N ILE A 253 -5.60 10.86 11.92
CA ILE A 253 -4.17 10.92 12.29
C ILE A 253 -3.95 11.91 13.44
N GLU A 254 -4.54 13.11 13.34
CA GLU A 254 -4.47 14.14 14.36
C GLU A 254 -5.14 13.69 15.67
N ALA A 255 -6.32 13.06 15.59
CA ALA A 255 -7.06 12.56 16.72
C ALA A 255 -6.28 11.50 17.53
N LEU A 256 -5.44 10.70 16.85
CA LEU A 256 -4.51 9.76 17.50
C LEU A 256 -3.16 10.39 17.89
N SER A 257 -3.00 11.71 17.76
CA SER A 257 -1.79 12.47 18.08
C SER A 257 -0.55 12.08 17.28
N PHE A 258 -0.73 11.62 16.04
CA PHE A 258 0.37 11.40 15.10
C PHE A 258 0.67 12.67 14.29
N PRO A 259 1.92 12.88 13.84
CA PRO A 259 2.22 13.94 12.87
C PRO A 259 1.48 13.66 11.55
N PRO A 260 1.32 14.66 10.66
CA PRO A 260 0.74 14.43 9.35
C PRO A 260 1.52 13.39 8.55
N LEU A 261 0.79 12.52 7.86
CA LEU A 261 1.33 11.58 6.87
C LEU A 261 1.81 12.37 5.65
N LEU A 262 3.09 12.75 5.62
CA LEU A 262 3.67 13.46 4.48
C LEU A 262 4.09 12.49 3.37
N ASN A 263 3.98 12.96 2.13
CA ASN A 263 4.61 12.31 0.99
C ASN A 263 6.13 12.39 1.07
N HIS A 264 6.79 11.39 0.51
CA HIS A 264 8.24 11.36 0.46
C HIS A 264 8.77 12.48 -0.46
N VAL A 265 9.82 13.16 0.00
CA VAL A 265 10.56 14.14 -0.79
C VAL A 265 11.85 13.48 -1.26
N TYR A 266 11.98 13.32 -2.56
CA TYR A 266 13.16 12.71 -3.19
C TYR A 266 14.31 13.71 -3.24
N GLU A 267 15.17 13.69 -2.22
CA GLU A 267 16.44 14.44 -2.20
C GLU A 267 17.62 13.61 -2.73
N GLU A 268 17.53 12.28 -2.62
CA GLU A 268 18.54 11.32 -3.04
C GLU A 268 17.87 10.11 -3.72
N THR A 269 18.66 9.35 -4.48
CA THR A 269 18.22 8.10 -5.12
C THR A 269 17.93 7.01 -4.08
N ILE A 270 16.85 6.25 -4.29
CA ILE A 270 16.53 5.09 -3.45
C ILE A 270 17.46 3.94 -3.80
N ARG A 271 18.26 3.49 -2.81
CA ARG A 271 19.30 2.45 -2.97
C ARG A 271 18.94 1.11 -2.32
N SER A 272 17.88 1.07 -1.54
CA SER A 272 17.41 -0.12 -0.83
C SER A 272 15.93 0.04 -0.47
N ASP A 273 15.29 -1.05 -0.09
CA ASP A 273 13.91 -1.05 0.41
C ASP A 273 13.76 -0.04 1.56
N ASN A 274 12.79 0.88 1.42
CA ASN A 274 12.48 1.88 2.43
C ASN A 274 10.98 1.83 2.75
N PHE A 275 10.69 1.50 3.99
CA PHE A 275 9.35 1.26 4.51
C PHE A 275 8.99 2.34 5.55
N ARG A 276 7.69 2.57 5.77
CA ARG A 276 7.17 3.69 6.60
C ARG A 276 7.38 3.56 8.13
N ILE A 277 8.25 2.67 8.60
CA ILE A 277 8.08 1.90 9.85
C ILE A 277 8.62 2.56 11.15
N SER A 278 8.99 3.83 11.11
CA SER A 278 9.42 4.61 12.28
C SER A 278 8.30 5.12 13.19
N ASP A 279 7.81 6.28 12.73
CA ASP A 279 7.09 7.25 13.54
C ASP A 279 5.57 7.11 13.44
N PHE A 280 5.10 6.22 12.57
CA PHE A 280 3.69 6.01 12.24
C PHE A 280 3.21 4.62 12.64
N ASN A 281 3.76 4.06 13.72
CA ASN A 281 3.32 2.77 14.27
C ASN A 281 2.49 2.97 15.55
N LEU A 282 1.30 2.38 15.61
CA LEU A 282 0.38 2.50 16.74
C LEU A 282 0.96 1.99 18.06
N PHE A 283 1.79 0.94 18.03
CA PHE A 283 2.47 0.42 19.22
C PHE A 283 3.59 1.35 19.73
N ASN A 284 4.09 2.23 18.87
CA ASN A 284 5.11 3.23 19.20
C ASN A 284 4.52 4.61 19.55
N SER A 285 3.19 4.77 19.54
CA SER A 285 2.53 6.05 19.86
C SER A 285 2.97 6.59 21.22
N LYS A 286 3.12 7.92 21.33
CA LYS A 286 3.38 8.60 22.61
C LYS A 286 2.16 8.53 23.54
N ASN A 287 0.95 8.45 22.99
CA ASN A 287 -0.29 8.31 23.76
C ASN A 287 -0.43 6.85 24.24
N ARG A 288 -0.61 6.67 25.56
CA ARG A 288 -0.76 5.34 26.18
C ARG A 288 -2.02 4.62 25.70
N GLU A 289 -3.15 5.33 25.61
CA GLU A 289 -4.41 4.71 25.20
C GLU A 289 -4.40 4.30 23.73
N VAL A 290 -3.64 4.99 22.87
CA VAL A 290 -3.44 4.58 21.47
C VAL A 290 -2.67 3.25 21.40
N ARG A 291 -1.66 3.06 22.26
CA ARG A 291 -0.96 1.76 22.34
C ARG A 291 -1.86 0.66 22.88
N GLU A 292 -2.73 0.97 23.84
CA GLU A 292 -3.71 0.03 24.39
C GLU A 292 -4.78 -0.34 23.34
N MET A 293 -5.27 0.64 22.56
CA MET A 293 -6.12 0.45 21.40
C MET A 293 -5.48 -0.51 20.40
N ALA A 294 -4.21 -0.28 20.03
CA ALA A 294 -3.47 -1.15 19.12
C ALA A 294 -3.40 -2.60 19.63
N GLN A 295 -3.11 -2.80 20.92
CA GLN A 295 -3.11 -4.12 21.53
C GLN A 295 -4.49 -4.78 21.50
N SER A 296 -5.56 -4.03 21.77
CA SER A 296 -6.94 -4.53 21.74
C SER A 296 -7.35 -4.95 20.32
N ILE A 297 -7.18 -4.06 19.35
CA ILE A 297 -7.66 -4.26 17.99
C ILE A 297 -6.79 -5.27 17.24
N ILE A 298 -5.47 -5.12 17.27
CA ILE A 298 -4.56 -5.87 16.41
C ILE A 298 -4.14 -7.20 17.04
N LEU A 299 -3.81 -7.22 18.34
CA LEU A 299 -3.32 -8.43 19.00
C LEU A 299 -4.45 -9.29 19.57
N LYS A 300 -5.45 -8.66 20.21
CA LYS A 300 -6.60 -9.38 20.78
C LYS A 300 -7.76 -9.55 19.79
N LYS A 301 -7.66 -8.95 18.60
CA LYS A 301 -8.67 -9.03 17.53
C LYS A 301 -10.05 -8.52 17.98
N GLU A 302 -10.06 -7.55 18.89
CA GLU A 302 -11.29 -6.86 19.29
C GLU A 302 -11.71 -5.87 18.19
N ASN A 303 -13.01 -5.65 18.05
CA ASN A 303 -13.57 -4.79 16.99
C ASN A 303 -13.79 -3.33 17.43
N HIS A 304 -13.45 -2.99 18.67
CA HIS A 304 -13.57 -1.63 19.18
C HIS A 304 -12.65 -1.39 20.38
N PHE A 305 -12.43 -0.12 20.71
CA PHE A 305 -11.75 0.35 21.90
C PHE A 305 -12.38 1.66 22.38
N PHE A 306 -12.64 1.80 23.68
CA PHE A 306 -13.16 3.03 24.27
C PHE A 306 -12.07 3.72 25.08
N PHE A 307 -11.69 4.91 24.64
CA PHE A 307 -10.74 5.75 25.35
C PHE A 307 -11.40 6.38 26.58
N GLN A 308 -10.58 6.67 27.58
CA GLN A 308 -10.98 7.23 28.86
C GLN A 308 -10.42 8.65 29.07
N ASP A 309 -9.29 9.01 28.45
CA ASP A 309 -8.70 10.33 28.60
C ASP A 309 -9.52 11.38 27.84
N GLU A 310 -9.78 12.54 28.45
CA GLU A 310 -10.61 13.62 27.88
C GLU A 310 -10.02 14.21 26.59
N PHE A 311 -8.69 14.11 26.40
CA PHE A 311 -7.98 14.58 25.21
C PHE A 311 -7.80 13.49 24.15
N SER A 312 -8.23 12.26 24.42
CA SER A 312 -8.26 11.18 23.45
C SER A 312 -9.56 11.21 22.64
N PRO A 313 -9.64 10.52 21.49
CA PRO A 313 -10.91 10.27 20.81
C PRO A 313 -11.92 9.60 21.74
N GLN A 314 -13.19 9.54 21.41
CA GLN A 314 -14.19 8.83 22.22
C GLN A 314 -14.03 7.30 22.10
N ALA A 315 -13.87 6.82 20.88
CA ALA A 315 -13.82 5.39 20.56
C ALA A 315 -13.03 5.15 19.27
N ALA A 316 -12.58 3.93 19.08
CA ALA A 316 -12.14 3.42 17.79
C ALA A 316 -12.92 2.13 17.49
N TYR A 317 -13.35 1.97 16.25
CA TYR A 317 -13.99 0.74 15.76
C TYR A 317 -13.14 0.18 14.64
N ALA A 318 -13.01 -1.13 14.53
CA ALA A 318 -12.13 -1.75 13.56
C ALA A 318 -12.72 -2.98 12.89
N ILE A 319 -12.41 -3.13 11.61
CA ILE A 319 -12.75 -4.29 10.81
C ILE A 319 -11.51 -4.75 10.05
N PRO A 320 -11.16 -6.04 10.09
CA PRO A 320 -10.04 -6.56 9.32
C PRO A 320 -10.38 -6.63 7.84
N PHE A 321 -9.39 -6.38 7.00
CA PHE A 321 -9.40 -6.77 5.60
C PHE A 321 -9.31 -8.30 5.49
N THR A 322 -9.80 -8.84 4.37
CA THR A 322 -9.69 -10.25 3.98
C THR A 322 -8.51 -10.51 3.04
N LEU A 323 -8.15 -9.54 2.20
CA LEU A 323 -7.07 -9.63 1.22
C LEU A 323 -5.69 -9.42 1.86
N PHE A 324 -5.61 -8.55 2.86
CA PHE A 324 -4.37 -8.22 3.59
C PHE A 324 -4.55 -8.45 5.09
N ASP A 325 -3.46 -8.67 5.82
CA ASP A 325 -3.43 -8.56 7.29
C ASP A 325 -3.48 -7.07 7.70
N TRP A 326 -4.53 -6.37 7.27
CA TRP A 326 -4.77 -4.95 7.50
C TRP A 326 -6.08 -4.76 8.25
N TYR A 327 -6.25 -3.57 8.82
CA TYR A 327 -7.42 -3.12 9.55
C TYR A 327 -7.87 -1.77 9.00
N LEU A 328 -9.17 -1.64 8.73
CA LEU A 328 -9.82 -0.35 8.63
C LEU A 328 -10.26 0.04 10.04
N ILE A 329 -9.80 1.19 10.53
CA ILE A 329 -10.13 1.73 11.84
C ILE A 329 -10.86 3.05 11.67
N GLU A 330 -12.09 3.15 12.14
CA GLU A 330 -12.82 4.42 12.28
C GLU A 330 -12.54 4.98 13.68
N VAL A 331 -12.02 6.21 13.73
CA VAL A 331 -11.76 6.95 14.96
C VAL A 331 -12.93 7.88 15.19
N GLN A 332 -13.62 7.73 16.32
CA GLN A 332 -14.70 8.64 16.69
C GLN A 332 -14.10 9.78 17.52
N PRO A 333 -14.01 11.02 17.00
CA PRO A 333 -13.43 12.14 17.74
C PRO A 333 -14.27 12.46 18.99
N ASN A 334 -13.63 13.07 19.98
CA ASN A 334 -14.36 13.54 21.16
C ASN A 334 -15.26 14.73 20.76
N SER A 335 -16.54 14.66 21.10
CA SER A 335 -17.49 15.77 20.87
C SER A 335 -17.28 16.80 21.98
N LEU A 336 -16.43 17.80 21.73
CA LEU A 336 -16.29 18.95 22.63
C LEU A 336 -17.53 19.86 22.57
#